data_AF-A0AAJ2WZD9-F1
#
_entry.id   AF-A0AAJ2WZD9-F1
#
_cell.length_a   1.000
_cell.length_b   1.000
_cell.length_c   1.000
_cell.angle_alpha   90.00
_cell.angle_beta   90.00
_cell.angle_gamma   90.00
#
_symmetry.space_group_name_H-M   'P 1'
#
loop_
_entity.id
_entity.type
_entity.pdbx_description
1 polymer ?
#
loop_
_entity_poly.entity_id
_entity_poly.type
_entity_poly.pdbx_seq_one_letter_code
_entity_poly.pdbx_strand_id
1 'polypeptide(L)'
;MGTNAAIEMTQPPPLRQATVLVPAAKMPEFTKRLEALNTKAARFGLDALTVELAHVTPYLQQRQVHAAGEEVTLVPWTTSAPLPADAVGLIDMHSLLLRFPLVKLGDWQVVAQLDATPAAGALVFAVTDVAADRTEAARRRDHPMHCDHCNTARARKQIYLLRNTNTGAYQQVGSTCLQDFTGIDPARALFLAKLADFQRYADALGDQAAAGVPGAVATLDYLARVVFLCESSSFIPVSKARELRIDATYLQATELSDAHRRNPAAGRAFAAARERLQAEAAAVVAWFAGREPTDAFEANVKAVLASDTIKTDARHLATAAAAVPTYQRHQSAAQLLLRAARSAHVATEGDKLERPLRVYQVATTNSHFGPQERVSLVDDDGNCFTWRTAAAPGELVRPSNRERRFDAGFKIKKHITSQGTAITEISHVRVKRWLP
;
A
#
# COMPACT_ATOMS: atom_id res chain seq x y z
N MET A 1 28.46 -64.09 21.06
CA MET A 1 27.95 -63.08 22.01
C MET A 1 28.81 -61.85 21.79
N GLY A 2 28.44 -60.81 21.08
CA GLY A 2 27.13 -60.22 20.84
C GLY A 2 27.01 -58.94 21.66
N THR A 3 26.97 -57.80 20.96
CA THR A 3 26.47 -56.46 21.36
C THR A 3 27.34 -55.63 22.32
N ASN A 4 27.47 -54.31 22.21
CA ASN A 4 26.98 -53.31 21.24
C ASN A 4 27.86 -52.06 21.45
N ALA A 5 28.58 -51.63 20.41
CA ALA A 5 29.22 -50.32 20.40
C ALA A 5 28.13 -49.26 20.18
N ALA A 6 28.05 -48.30 21.10
CA ALA A 6 27.11 -47.20 21.05
C ALA A 6 27.30 -46.42 19.74
N ILE A 7 26.21 -46.28 18.99
CA ILE A 7 26.11 -45.37 17.85
C ILE A 7 26.13 -43.96 18.44
N GLU A 8 27.24 -43.25 18.25
CA GLU A 8 27.32 -41.81 18.51
C GLU A 8 26.19 -41.11 17.75
N MET A 9 25.40 -40.33 18.49
CA MET A 9 24.41 -39.42 17.95
C MET A 9 25.13 -38.38 17.09
N THR A 10 25.08 -38.60 15.78
CA THR A 10 25.53 -37.67 14.75
C THR A 10 24.84 -36.32 14.96
N GLN A 11 25.63 -35.27 15.20
CA GLN A 11 25.10 -33.90 15.21
C GLN A 11 24.35 -33.62 13.90
N PRO A 12 23.19 -32.96 13.94
CA PRO A 12 22.45 -32.63 12.73
C PRO A 12 23.35 -31.82 11.78
N PRO A 13 23.29 -32.10 10.46
CA PRO A 13 24.15 -31.42 9.49
C PRO A 13 23.98 -29.90 9.60
N PRO A 14 25.03 -29.10 9.36
CA PRO A 14 24.93 -27.64 9.44
C PRO A 14 23.81 -27.14 8.52
N LEU A 15 22.84 -26.43 9.09
CA LEU A 15 21.71 -25.85 8.36
C LEU A 15 22.16 -24.54 7.73
N ARG A 16 21.89 -24.35 6.44
CA ARG A 16 22.00 -23.03 5.80
C ARG A 16 20.72 -22.25 6.08
N GLN A 17 20.88 -20.95 6.27
CA GLN A 17 19.80 -20.02 6.51
C GLN A 17 19.77 -19.00 5.38
N ALA A 18 18.57 -18.69 4.89
CA ALA A 18 18.35 -17.60 3.93
C ALA A 18 17.08 -16.85 4.33
N THR A 19 17.15 -15.53 4.36
CA THR A 19 15.97 -14.68 4.54
C THR A 19 15.43 -14.31 3.17
N VAL A 20 14.16 -14.58 2.92
CA VAL A 20 13.47 -14.20 1.68
C VAL A 20 12.26 -13.33 2.01
N LEU A 21 11.95 -12.40 1.10
CA LEU A 21 10.78 -11.53 1.20
C LEU A 21 9.71 -12.00 0.22
N VAL A 22 8.54 -12.36 0.75
CA VAL A 22 7.43 -12.87 -0.07
C VAL A 22 6.19 -11.99 0.13
N PRO A 23 5.57 -11.46 -0.93
CA PRO A 23 4.33 -10.70 -0.81
C PRO A 23 3.22 -11.54 -0.19
N ALA A 24 2.42 -10.95 0.71
CA ALA A 24 1.31 -11.65 1.38
C ALA A 24 0.36 -12.35 0.40
N ALA A 25 0.06 -11.70 -0.73
CA ALA A 25 -0.78 -12.27 -1.79
C ALA A 25 -0.16 -13.50 -2.50
N LYS A 26 1.15 -13.68 -2.44
CA LYS A 26 1.90 -14.77 -3.08
C LYS A 26 2.24 -15.92 -2.12
N MET A 27 1.92 -15.79 -0.84
CA MET A 27 2.12 -16.86 0.15
C MET A 27 1.48 -18.20 -0.24
N PRO A 28 0.24 -18.26 -0.78
CA PRO A 28 -0.34 -19.55 -1.19
C PRO A 28 0.47 -20.25 -2.29
N GLU A 29 0.99 -19.47 -3.27
CA GLU A 29 1.82 -20.01 -4.35
C GLU A 29 3.18 -20.49 -3.81
N PHE A 30 3.79 -19.71 -2.93
CA PHE A 30 5.03 -20.04 -2.25
C PHE A 30 4.90 -21.33 -1.43
N THR A 31 3.89 -21.45 -0.57
CA THR A 31 3.63 -22.63 0.27
C THR A 31 3.44 -23.87 -0.58
N LYS A 32 2.66 -23.79 -1.66
CA LYS A 32 2.46 -24.92 -2.59
C LYS A 32 3.78 -25.40 -3.22
N ARG A 33 4.67 -24.47 -3.59
CA ARG A 33 5.99 -24.82 -4.15
C ARG A 33 6.91 -25.42 -3.09
N LEU A 34 6.88 -24.92 -1.86
CA LEU A 34 7.60 -25.48 -0.72
C LEU A 34 7.16 -26.91 -0.43
N GLU A 35 5.86 -27.18 -0.39
CA GLU A 35 5.29 -28.52 -0.19
C GLU A 35 5.75 -29.49 -1.28
N ALA A 36 5.73 -29.05 -2.55
CA ALA A 36 6.21 -29.86 -3.67
C ALA A 36 7.72 -30.17 -3.55
N LEU A 37 8.50 -29.23 -3.03
CA LEU A 37 9.93 -29.41 -2.79
C LEU A 37 10.19 -30.37 -1.62
N ASN A 38 9.45 -30.23 -0.51
CA ASN A 38 9.53 -31.13 0.64
C ASN A 38 9.07 -32.55 0.32
N THR A 39 8.03 -32.70 -0.52
CA THR A 39 7.60 -34.01 -1.04
C THR A 39 8.72 -34.70 -1.83
N LYS A 40 9.48 -33.92 -2.61
CA LYS A 40 10.67 -34.43 -3.32
C LYS A 40 11.80 -34.75 -2.35
N ALA A 41 12.08 -33.88 -1.38
CA ALA A 41 13.10 -34.11 -0.35
C ALA A 41 12.88 -35.46 0.37
N ALA A 42 11.64 -35.72 0.79
CA ALA A 42 11.26 -36.97 1.46
C ALA A 42 11.50 -38.20 0.57
N ARG A 43 11.16 -38.13 -0.73
CA ARG A 43 11.44 -39.23 -1.70
C ARG A 43 12.94 -39.52 -1.83
N PHE A 44 13.79 -38.54 -1.58
CA PHE A 44 15.26 -38.67 -1.63
C PHE A 44 15.89 -38.98 -0.26
N GLY A 45 15.07 -39.18 0.78
CA GLY A 45 15.52 -39.42 2.15
C GLY A 45 16.26 -38.23 2.76
N LEU A 46 15.88 -37.01 2.38
CA LEU A 46 16.43 -35.75 2.91
C LEU A 46 15.44 -35.12 3.89
N ASP A 47 15.97 -34.39 4.88
CA ASP A 47 15.14 -33.62 5.81
C ASP A 47 14.36 -32.53 5.06
N ALA A 48 13.15 -32.26 5.54
CA ALA A 48 12.30 -31.21 4.98
C ALA A 48 12.90 -29.82 5.23
N LEU A 49 12.71 -28.92 4.25
CA LEU A 49 12.95 -27.51 4.46
C LEU A 49 11.94 -26.98 5.48
N THR A 50 12.44 -26.23 6.45
CA THR A 50 11.59 -25.52 7.42
C THR A 50 11.59 -24.04 7.12
N VAL A 51 10.42 -23.44 7.31
CA VAL A 51 10.20 -22.00 7.13
C VAL A 51 9.68 -21.46 8.43
N GLU A 52 10.41 -20.49 8.96
CA GLU A 52 10.00 -19.76 10.15
C GLU A 52 9.46 -18.40 9.70
N LEU A 53 8.19 -18.12 10.01
CA LEU A 53 7.58 -16.83 9.74
C LEU A 53 8.16 -15.82 10.74
N ALA A 54 9.00 -14.89 10.28
CA ALA A 54 9.63 -13.94 11.19
C ALA A 54 8.64 -12.85 11.63
N HIS A 55 7.93 -12.24 10.67
CA HIS A 55 6.85 -11.25 10.88
C HIS A 55 6.30 -10.77 9.53
N VAL A 56 5.10 -10.15 9.55
CA VAL A 56 4.55 -9.41 8.40
C VAL A 56 4.89 -7.94 8.59
N THR A 57 5.56 -7.35 7.59
CA THR A 57 5.94 -5.93 7.61
C THR A 57 5.34 -5.25 6.39
N PRO A 58 4.72 -4.06 6.53
CA PRO A 58 4.38 -3.24 5.39
C PRO A 58 5.66 -2.64 4.78
N TYR A 59 5.82 -2.79 3.48
CA TYR A 59 6.88 -2.15 2.71
C TYR A 59 6.30 -1.03 1.84
N LEU A 60 7.01 0.09 1.82
CA LEU A 60 6.77 1.20 0.92
C LEU A 60 7.34 0.89 -0.46
N GLN A 61 6.49 0.96 -1.48
CA GLN A 61 6.92 0.98 -2.86
C GLN A 61 7.28 2.43 -3.23
N GLN A 62 8.58 2.72 -3.29
CA GLN A 62 9.10 4.05 -3.56
C GLN A 62 9.69 4.12 -4.95
N ARG A 63 9.20 5.06 -5.77
CA ARG A 63 9.69 5.26 -7.14
C ARG A 63 10.78 6.33 -7.13
N GLN A 64 12.02 5.91 -7.36
CA GLN A 64 13.16 6.80 -7.52
C GLN A 64 13.39 7.13 -8.99
N VAL A 65 13.57 8.41 -9.29
CA VAL A 65 13.87 8.89 -10.65
C VAL A 65 15.34 9.25 -10.70
N HIS A 66 16.10 8.56 -11.54
CA HIS A 66 17.52 8.83 -11.78
C HIS A 66 17.74 9.25 -13.22
N ALA A 67 18.91 9.84 -13.52
CA ALA A 67 19.27 10.27 -14.87
C ALA A 67 19.26 9.11 -15.91
N ALA A 68 19.35 7.86 -15.45
CA ALA A 68 19.37 6.65 -16.27
C ALA A 68 17.99 5.96 -16.42
N GLY A 69 16.94 6.45 -15.75
CA GLY A 69 15.61 5.83 -15.78
C GLY A 69 14.85 5.93 -14.45
N GLU A 70 13.64 5.38 -14.42
CA GLU A 70 12.85 5.21 -13.19
C GLU A 70 13.10 3.81 -12.59
N GLU A 71 13.38 3.75 -11.29
CA GLU A 71 13.51 2.51 -10.52
C GLU A 71 12.50 2.51 -9.38
N VAL A 72 11.92 1.35 -9.08
CA VAL A 72 11.00 1.22 -7.94
C VAL A 72 11.63 0.28 -6.92
N THR A 73 11.76 0.77 -5.69
CA THR A 73 12.40 0.05 -4.58
C THR A 73 11.39 -0.22 -3.47
N LEU A 74 11.64 -1.27 -2.68
CA LEU A 74 10.86 -1.60 -1.49
C LEU A 74 11.63 -1.20 -0.24
N VAL A 75 11.06 -0.32 0.57
CA VAL A 75 11.66 0.14 1.83
C VAL A 75 10.74 -0.29 2.99
N PRO A 76 11.25 -0.96 4.05
CA PRO A 76 10.43 -1.26 5.23
C PRO A 76 9.79 0.02 5.76
N TRP A 77 8.47 0.01 5.97
CA TRP A 77 7.75 1.17 6.47
C TRP A 77 7.34 0.96 7.93
N THR A 78 7.73 1.88 8.80
CA THR A 78 7.29 1.92 10.19
C THR A 78 6.12 2.90 10.32
N THR A 79 5.09 2.52 11.05
CA THR A 79 3.79 3.22 11.23
C THR A 79 3.88 4.66 11.75
N SER A 80 5.06 5.13 12.18
CA SER A 80 5.26 6.51 12.67
C SER A 80 5.72 7.52 11.61
N ALA A 81 6.01 7.11 10.36
CA ALA A 81 6.55 7.99 9.34
C ALA A 81 5.51 8.38 8.27
N PRO A 82 5.28 9.69 7.99
CA PRO A 82 4.43 10.12 6.88
C PRO A 82 4.92 9.54 5.55
N LEU A 83 4.01 9.16 4.66
CA LEU A 83 4.39 8.68 3.32
C LEU A 83 5.09 9.80 2.52
N PRO A 84 6.28 9.51 1.95
CA PRO A 84 6.95 10.40 1.01
C PRO A 84 6.02 10.79 -0.17
N ALA A 85 6.22 11.97 -0.77
CA ALA A 85 5.36 12.43 -1.87
C ALA A 85 5.46 11.55 -3.14
N ASP A 86 6.53 10.79 -3.25
CA ASP A 86 6.86 9.81 -4.30
C ASP A 86 6.45 8.36 -3.93
N ALA A 87 5.75 8.17 -2.81
CA ALA A 87 5.15 6.90 -2.44
C ALA A 87 4.10 6.45 -3.47
N VAL A 88 4.27 5.24 -4.02
CA VAL A 88 3.31 4.60 -4.92
C VAL A 88 2.22 3.88 -4.12
N GLY A 89 2.61 3.21 -3.02
CA GLY A 89 1.69 2.59 -2.07
C GLY A 89 2.40 1.60 -1.14
N LEU A 90 1.62 0.83 -0.38
CA LEU A 90 2.13 -0.16 0.57
C LEU A 90 1.87 -1.59 0.08
N ILE A 91 2.81 -2.49 0.37
CA ILE A 91 2.69 -3.92 0.11
C ILE A 91 3.07 -4.66 1.39
N ASP A 92 2.20 -5.55 1.85
CA ASP A 92 2.50 -6.42 2.99
C ASP A 92 3.44 -7.54 2.53
N MET A 93 4.59 -7.66 3.20
CA MET A 93 5.61 -8.66 2.91
C MET A 93 5.82 -9.56 4.13
N HIS A 94 5.91 -10.86 3.89
CA HIS A 94 6.40 -11.82 4.87
C HIS A 94 7.93 -11.89 4.78
N SER A 95 8.59 -11.62 5.90
CA SER A 95 9.99 -12.00 6.06
C SER A 95 10.05 -13.45 6.52
N LEU A 96 10.63 -14.32 5.69
CA LEU A 96 10.68 -15.75 5.93
C LEU A 96 12.13 -16.19 6.11
N LEU A 97 12.42 -16.88 7.22
CA LEU A 97 13.70 -17.54 7.43
C LEU A 97 13.59 -18.98 6.93
N LEU A 98 14.25 -19.25 5.81
CA LEU A 98 14.41 -20.60 5.27
C LEU A 98 15.55 -21.30 6.00
N ARG A 99 15.29 -22.48 6.55
CA ARG A 99 16.32 -23.37 7.11
C ARG A 99 16.33 -24.68 6.35
N PHE A 100 17.50 -25.08 5.87
CA PHE A 100 17.64 -26.30 5.09
C PHE A 100 19.00 -26.97 5.29
N PRO A 101 19.07 -28.31 5.24
CA PRO A 101 20.30 -29.06 5.46
C PRO A 101 21.32 -28.80 4.35
N LEU A 102 22.59 -28.60 4.71
CA LEU A 102 23.67 -28.78 3.75
C LEU A 102 23.79 -30.26 3.39
N VAL A 103 23.56 -30.58 2.12
CA VAL A 103 23.81 -31.94 1.61
C VAL A 103 25.33 -32.13 1.50
N LYS A 104 25.92 -32.83 2.48
CA LYS A 104 27.30 -33.33 2.41
C LYS A 104 27.30 -34.66 1.64
N LEU A 105 28.14 -34.78 0.61
CA LEU A 105 28.38 -36.02 -0.13
C LEU A 105 29.65 -36.71 0.42
N GLY A 106 29.60 -37.20 1.65
CA GLY A 106 30.81 -37.65 2.37
C GLY A 106 31.75 -36.46 2.63
N ASP A 107 33.04 -36.61 2.28
CA ASP A 107 34.03 -35.52 2.34
C ASP A 107 33.85 -34.47 1.24
N TRP A 108 32.93 -34.67 0.30
CA TRP A 108 32.75 -33.81 -0.86
C TRP A 108 31.50 -32.95 -0.74
N GLN A 109 31.61 -31.70 -1.18
CA GLN A 109 30.51 -30.73 -1.26
C GLN A 109 30.27 -30.36 -2.72
N VAL A 110 29.02 -30.35 -3.17
CA VAL A 110 28.68 -29.82 -4.50
C VAL A 110 28.83 -28.30 -4.48
N VAL A 111 29.63 -27.77 -5.42
CA VAL A 111 29.91 -26.34 -5.59
C VAL A 111 29.13 -25.77 -6.77
N ALA A 112 29.03 -26.50 -7.87
CA ALA A 112 28.28 -26.07 -9.04
C ALA A 112 27.79 -27.25 -9.88
N GLN A 113 26.76 -27.00 -10.69
CA GLN A 113 26.36 -27.85 -11.81
C GLN A 113 26.78 -27.18 -13.13
N LEU A 114 27.31 -27.97 -14.05
CA LEU A 114 27.70 -27.57 -15.39
C LEU A 114 26.84 -28.31 -16.40
N ASP A 115 26.15 -27.58 -17.28
CA ASP A 115 25.36 -28.15 -18.37
C ASP A 115 26.00 -27.82 -19.71
N ALA A 116 26.20 -28.83 -20.56
CA ALA A 116 26.82 -28.65 -21.87
C ALA A 116 25.88 -27.87 -22.81
N THR A 117 26.39 -26.82 -23.47
CA THR A 117 25.66 -26.15 -24.55
C THR A 117 26.28 -26.45 -25.92
N PRO A 118 25.49 -26.48 -27.01
CA PRO A 118 26.02 -26.78 -28.34
C PRO A 118 26.94 -25.73 -28.95
N ALA A 119 26.99 -24.50 -28.41
CA ALA A 119 27.61 -23.36 -29.11
C ALA A 119 28.42 -22.38 -28.23
N ALA A 120 28.38 -22.45 -26.89
CA ALA A 120 28.94 -21.39 -26.04
C ALA A 120 29.41 -21.84 -24.63
N GLY A 121 30.28 -22.86 -24.56
CA GLY A 121 30.79 -23.38 -23.27
C GLY A 121 29.68 -24.02 -22.41
N ALA A 122 29.96 -24.26 -21.12
CA ALA A 122 29.00 -24.83 -20.20
C ALA A 122 28.17 -23.74 -19.48
N LEU A 123 26.87 -23.99 -19.24
CA LEU A 123 26.09 -23.20 -18.29
C LEU A 123 26.50 -23.60 -16.87
N VAL A 124 26.94 -22.62 -16.08
CA VAL A 124 27.40 -22.83 -14.71
C VAL A 124 26.32 -22.37 -13.72
N PHE A 125 25.86 -23.29 -12.88
CA PHE A 125 24.93 -23.04 -11.79
C PHE A 125 25.65 -23.26 -10.46
N ALA A 126 26.20 -22.19 -9.87
CA ALA A 126 26.82 -22.28 -8.55
C ALA A 126 25.76 -22.52 -7.47
N VAL A 127 26.05 -23.40 -6.52
CA VAL A 127 25.14 -23.77 -5.42
C VAL A 127 25.67 -23.32 -4.04
N THR A 128 26.76 -22.54 -4.03
CA THR A 128 27.48 -22.04 -2.84
C THR A 128 27.75 -20.54 -2.95
N ASP A 129 27.77 -19.85 -1.81
CA ASP A 129 28.08 -18.41 -1.71
C ASP A 129 29.55 -18.12 -1.39
N VAL A 130 30.38 -19.15 -1.20
CA VAL A 130 31.80 -18.98 -0.95
C VAL A 130 32.44 -18.36 -2.19
N ALA A 131 33.09 -17.21 -2.03
CA ALA A 131 33.66 -16.46 -3.15
C ALA A 131 34.65 -17.28 -3.98
N ALA A 132 35.54 -18.05 -3.31
CA ALA A 132 36.50 -18.93 -3.96
C ALA A 132 35.81 -20.02 -4.82
N ASP A 133 34.75 -20.63 -4.29
CA ASP A 133 33.98 -21.66 -4.98
C ASP A 133 33.28 -21.09 -6.23
N ARG A 134 32.72 -19.87 -6.16
CA ARG A 134 32.10 -19.19 -7.31
C ARG A 134 33.11 -18.84 -8.38
N THR A 135 34.30 -18.37 -7.98
CA THR A 135 35.40 -18.09 -8.92
C THR A 135 35.83 -19.35 -9.64
N GLU A 136 36.00 -20.46 -8.91
CA GLU A 136 36.38 -21.74 -9.51
C GLU A 136 35.28 -22.29 -10.43
N ALA A 137 34.01 -22.22 -10.02
CA ALA A 137 32.88 -22.61 -10.86
C ALA A 137 32.83 -21.81 -12.18
N ALA A 138 33.04 -20.49 -12.12
CA ALA A 138 33.07 -19.64 -13.30
C ALA A 138 34.20 -20.03 -14.26
N ARG A 139 35.39 -20.41 -13.75
CA ARG A 139 36.51 -20.88 -14.57
C ARG A 139 36.17 -22.15 -15.35
N ARG A 140 35.35 -23.04 -14.78
CA ARG A 140 34.96 -24.30 -15.43
C ARG A 140 33.98 -24.13 -16.59
N ARG A 141 33.48 -22.92 -16.86
CA ARG A 141 32.62 -22.60 -18.01
C ARG A 141 33.22 -23.03 -19.35
N ASP A 142 34.51 -22.73 -19.54
CA ASP A 142 35.20 -22.98 -20.80
C ASP A 142 36.00 -24.30 -20.78
N HIS A 143 35.91 -25.06 -19.69
CA HIS A 143 36.58 -26.35 -19.58
C HIS A 143 35.81 -27.45 -20.34
N PRO A 144 36.50 -28.47 -20.86
CA PRO A 144 35.84 -29.63 -21.45
C PRO A 144 34.94 -30.33 -20.44
N MET A 145 33.80 -30.86 -20.90
CA MET A 145 32.84 -31.65 -20.11
C MET A 145 33.38 -33.08 -19.82
N HIS A 146 34.52 -33.15 -19.15
CA HIS A 146 35.22 -34.36 -18.73
C HIS A 146 34.95 -34.69 -17.26
N CYS A 147 35.03 -35.98 -16.92
CA CYS A 147 34.86 -36.48 -15.56
C CYS A 147 36.21 -36.94 -15.03
N ASP A 148 36.68 -36.32 -13.95
CA ASP A 148 37.98 -36.58 -13.31
C ASP A 148 38.01 -37.96 -12.63
N HIS A 149 36.85 -38.52 -12.29
CA HIS A 149 36.74 -39.84 -11.67
C HIS A 149 37.01 -40.97 -12.66
N CYS A 150 36.22 -41.05 -13.73
CA CYS A 150 36.26 -42.20 -14.63
C CYS A 150 37.14 -41.96 -15.86
N ASN A 151 37.54 -40.71 -16.15
CA ASN A 151 38.40 -40.28 -17.26
C ASN A 151 37.99 -40.76 -18.67
N THR A 152 36.78 -41.31 -18.82
CA THR A 152 36.25 -41.78 -20.10
C THR A 152 35.76 -40.63 -20.96
N ALA A 153 36.17 -40.66 -22.23
CA ALA A 153 35.73 -39.75 -23.28
C ALA A 153 34.26 -40.04 -23.66
N ARG A 154 33.33 -39.33 -23.02
CA ARG A 154 31.89 -39.39 -23.27
C ARG A 154 31.36 -37.98 -23.42
N ALA A 155 30.43 -37.76 -24.35
CA ALA A 155 29.73 -36.48 -24.50
C ALA A 155 28.71 -36.30 -23.37
N ARG A 156 29.14 -35.77 -22.22
CA ARG A 156 28.29 -35.58 -21.04
C ARG A 156 27.44 -34.32 -21.19
N LYS A 157 26.13 -34.47 -21.02
CA LYS A 157 25.18 -33.35 -20.99
C LYS A 157 25.27 -32.54 -19.69
N GLN A 158 25.71 -33.17 -18.60
CA GLN A 158 25.73 -32.59 -17.25
C GLN A 158 26.92 -33.14 -16.44
N ILE A 159 27.61 -32.25 -15.71
CA ILE A 159 28.69 -32.53 -14.76
C ILE A 159 28.46 -31.71 -13.49
N TYR A 160 28.98 -32.20 -12.36
CA TYR A 160 29.01 -31.47 -11.10
C TYR A 160 30.45 -31.13 -10.74
N LEU A 161 30.67 -29.90 -10.28
CA LEU A 161 31.91 -29.48 -9.64
C LEU A 161 31.79 -29.74 -8.14
N LEU A 162 32.68 -30.58 -7.62
CA LEU A 162 32.74 -30.96 -6.22
C LEU A 162 34.00 -30.37 -5.56
N ARG A 163 33.89 -29.96 -4.30
CA ARG A 163 35.02 -29.53 -3.46
C ARG A 163 35.19 -30.50 -2.30
N ASN A 164 36.40 -30.99 -2.08
CA ASN A 164 36.75 -31.75 -0.90
C ASN A 164 36.79 -30.81 0.31
N THR A 165 36.04 -31.13 1.35
CA THR A 165 35.90 -30.30 2.55
C THR A 165 37.12 -30.36 3.47
N ASN A 166 37.91 -31.44 3.39
CA ASN A 166 39.12 -31.63 4.19
C ASN A 166 40.36 -31.03 3.51
N THR A 167 40.47 -31.13 2.17
CA THR A 167 41.66 -30.70 1.42
C THR A 167 41.46 -29.43 0.60
N GLY A 168 40.21 -29.01 0.37
CA GLY A 168 39.86 -27.87 -0.49
C GLY A 168 40.00 -28.15 -2.00
N ALA A 169 40.41 -29.35 -2.42
CA ALA A 169 40.60 -29.71 -3.82
C ALA A 169 39.26 -29.78 -4.59
N TYR A 170 39.27 -29.38 -5.86
CA TYR A 170 38.10 -29.43 -6.74
C TYR A 170 38.18 -30.57 -7.76
N GLN A 171 37.06 -31.25 -8.01
CA GLN A 171 36.93 -32.27 -9.05
C GLN A 171 35.62 -32.13 -9.82
N GLN A 172 35.67 -32.31 -11.13
CA GLN A 172 34.51 -32.41 -12.01
C GLN A 172 34.08 -33.87 -12.15
N VAL A 173 32.86 -34.17 -11.76
CA VAL A 173 32.34 -35.54 -11.77
C VAL A 173 31.03 -35.59 -12.55
N GLY A 174 30.95 -36.50 -13.52
CA GLY A 174 29.75 -36.70 -14.32
C GLY A 174 28.56 -37.16 -13.48
N SER A 175 27.35 -36.79 -13.87
CA SER A 175 26.12 -37.14 -13.13
C SER A 175 25.97 -38.64 -12.88
N THR A 176 26.32 -39.49 -13.85
CA THR A 176 26.28 -40.96 -13.74
C THR A 176 27.41 -41.55 -12.91
N CYS A 177 28.50 -40.79 -12.69
CA CYS A 177 29.66 -41.21 -11.92
C CYS A 177 29.61 -40.68 -10.48
N LEU A 178 28.62 -39.84 -10.15
CA LEU A 178 28.52 -39.21 -8.85
C LEU A 178 28.31 -40.26 -7.75
N GLN A 179 27.50 -41.28 -8.02
CA GLN A 179 27.26 -42.38 -7.09
C GLN A 179 28.52 -43.18 -6.81
N ASP A 180 29.23 -43.57 -7.86
CA ASP A 180 30.44 -44.37 -7.75
C ASP A 180 31.58 -43.58 -7.10
N PHE A 181 31.65 -42.27 -7.36
CA PHE A 181 32.69 -41.38 -6.83
C PHE A 181 32.46 -40.97 -5.37
N THR A 182 31.21 -40.66 -5.00
CA THR A 182 30.88 -40.14 -3.66
C THR A 182 30.22 -41.19 -2.75
N GLY A 183 29.87 -42.35 -3.29
CA GLY A 183 29.07 -43.37 -2.61
C GLY A 183 27.58 -43.01 -2.44
N ILE A 184 27.13 -41.89 -3.00
CA ILE A 184 25.81 -41.29 -2.70
C ILE A 184 25.01 -41.03 -3.99
N ASP A 185 23.71 -41.32 -3.94
CA ASP A 185 22.77 -41.17 -5.06
C ASP A 185 22.80 -39.75 -5.68
N PRO A 186 23.05 -39.61 -7.01
CA PRO A 186 23.03 -38.36 -7.78
C PRO A 186 21.76 -37.52 -7.59
N ALA A 187 20.64 -38.16 -7.23
CA ALA A 187 19.38 -37.48 -6.94
C ALA A 187 19.49 -36.47 -5.77
N ARG A 188 20.41 -36.69 -4.81
CA ARG A 188 20.66 -35.77 -3.70
C ARG A 188 21.43 -34.50 -4.11
N ALA A 189 22.28 -34.59 -5.13
CA ALA A 189 22.96 -33.43 -5.70
C ALA A 189 22.02 -32.56 -6.55
N LEU A 190 21.09 -33.19 -7.28
CA LEU A 190 20.07 -32.50 -8.07
C LEU A 190 19.09 -31.68 -7.20
N PHE A 191 18.90 -32.09 -5.94
CA PHE A 191 18.09 -31.37 -4.95
C PHE A 191 18.70 -30.01 -4.56
N LEU A 192 20.03 -29.89 -4.51
CA LEU A 192 20.72 -28.62 -4.22
C LEU A 192 20.48 -27.56 -5.31
N ALA A 193 20.49 -27.97 -6.58
CA ALA A 193 20.18 -27.08 -7.71
C ALA A 193 18.73 -26.56 -7.63
N LYS A 194 17.79 -27.42 -7.21
CA LYS A 194 16.38 -27.05 -7.01
C LYS A 194 16.15 -26.10 -5.84
N LEU A 195 17.00 -26.17 -4.82
CA LEU A 195 16.99 -25.25 -3.68
C LEU A 195 17.44 -23.84 -4.09
N ALA A 196 18.54 -23.75 -4.85
CA ALA A 196 19.01 -22.47 -5.39
C ALA A 196 17.99 -21.83 -6.36
N ASP A 197 17.29 -22.65 -7.16
CA ASP A 197 16.16 -22.19 -8.00
C ASP A 197 14.99 -21.66 -7.15
N PHE A 198 14.67 -22.31 -6.03
CA PHE A 198 13.58 -21.91 -5.14
C PHE A 198 13.88 -20.58 -4.43
N GLN A 199 15.11 -20.40 -3.96
CA GLN A 199 15.55 -19.13 -3.36
C GLN A 199 15.49 -17.99 -4.39
N ARG A 200 16.06 -18.19 -5.59
CA ARG A 200 15.97 -17.20 -6.69
C ARG A 200 14.53 -16.86 -7.07
N TYR A 201 13.62 -17.83 -7.04
CA TYR A 201 12.20 -17.59 -7.25
C TYR A 201 11.59 -16.72 -6.14
N ALA A 202 11.90 -17.00 -4.88
CA ALA A 202 11.41 -16.21 -3.75
C ALA A 202 11.93 -14.77 -3.80
N ASP A 203 13.21 -14.58 -4.12
CA ASP A 203 13.81 -13.25 -4.32
C ASP A 203 13.10 -12.50 -5.47
N ALA A 204 12.86 -13.17 -6.59
CA ALA A 204 12.15 -12.59 -7.73
C ALA A 204 10.69 -12.21 -7.42
N LEU A 205 10.02 -12.86 -6.45
CA LEU A 205 8.69 -12.43 -6.01
C LEU A 205 8.74 -11.08 -5.28
N GLY A 206 9.80 -10.82 -4.51
CA GLY A 206 10.05 -9.52 -3.89
C GLY A 206 10.27 -8.43 -4.94
N ASP A 207 11.12 -8.71 -5.93
CA ASP A 207 11.39 -7.77 -7.03
C ASP A 207 10.14 -7.49 -7.88
N GLN A 208 9.32 -8.51 -8.15
CA GLN A 208 8.06 -8.34 -8.87
C GLN A 208 7.03 -7.53 -8.08
N ALA A 209 7.03 -7.61 -6.76
CA ALA A 209 6.18 -6.75 -5.93
C ALA A 209 6.62 -5.29 -5.99
N ALA A 210 7.92 -5.02 -6.09
CA ALA A 210 8.42 -3.66 -6.35
C ALA A 210 7.88 -3.07 -7.67
N ALA A 211 7.56 -3.90 -8.66
CA ALA A 211 6.96 -3.47 -9.94
C ALA A 211 5.42 -3.56 -9.98
N GLY A 212 4.77 -4.09 -8.93
CA GLY A 212 3.34 -4.40 -8.90
C GLY A 212 2.44 -3.23 -8.50
N VAL A 213 1.12 -3.45 -8.57
CA VAL A 213 0.13 -2.51 -8.00
C VAL A 213 0.10 -2.69 -6.48
N PRO A 214 0.13 -1.60 -5.69
CA PRO A 214 0.09 -1.68 -4.23
C PRO A 214 -1.11 -2.48 -3.71
N GLY A 215 -0.88 -3.32 -2.69
CA GLY A 215 -1.93 -4.10 -2.03
C GLY A 215 -2.71 -3.30 -0.96
N ALA A 216 -2.12 -2.21 -0.48
CA ALA A 216 -2.71 -1.34 0.52
C ALA A 216 -2.26 0.13 0.38
N VAL A 217 -2.98 1.02 1.05
CA VAL A 217 -2.68 2.45 1.19
C VAL A 217 -2.68 2.83 2.67
N ALA A 218 -1.87 3.82 3.08
CA ALA A 218 -1.93 4.31 4.46
C ALA A 218 -3.25 5.04 4.71
N THR A 219 -3.92 4.72 5.82
CA THR A 219 -5.27 5.20 6.15
C THR A 219 -5.35 6.72 6.18
N LEU A 220 -4.43 7.38 6.91
CA LEU A 220 -4.44 8.84 7.06
C LEU A 220 -4.11 9.57 5.76
N ASP A 221 -3.16 9.07 4.96
CA ASP A 221 -2.83 9.69 3.66
C ASP A 221 -4.00 9.54 2.68
N TYR A 222 -4.62 8.36 2.61
CA TYR A 222 -5.78 8.12 1.77
C TYR A 222 -6.95 9.05 2.13
N LEU A 223 -7.29 9.15 3.42
CA LEU A 223 -8.36 10.04 3.87
C LEU A 223 -8.02 11.52 3.62
N ALA A 224 -6.77 11.95 3.79
CA ALA A 224 -6.35 13.32 3.47
C ALA A 224 -6.57 13.66 1.98
N ARG A 225 -6.34 12.70 1.08
CA ARG A 225 -6.65 12.84 -0.36
C ARG A 225 -8.16 12.96 -0.60
N VAL A 226 -8.96 12.15 0.10
CA VAL A 226 -10.43 12.24 -0.01
C VAL A 226 -10.95 13.58 0.50
N VAL A 227 -10.43 14.10 1.63
CA VAL A 227 -10.77 15.44 2.14
C VAL A 227 -10.46 16.51 1.07
N PHE A 228 -9.25 16.48 0.49
CA PHE A 228 -8.86 17.42 -0.57
C PHE A 228 -9.78 17.37 -1.80
N LEU A 229 -10.20 16.18 -2.23
CA LEU A 229 -11.15 16.01 -3.33
C LEU A 229 -12.55 16.54 -2.96
N CYS A 230 -13.01 16.32 -1.72
CA CYS A 230 -14.28 16.86 -1.26
C CYS A 230 -14.29 18.39 -1.24
N GLU A 231 -13.17 19.02 -0.89
CA GLU A 231 -13.01 20.48 -0.92
C GLU A 231 -12.98 21.06 -2.32
N SER A 232 -12.38 20.35 -3.28
CA SER A 232 -12.14 20.85 -4.64
C SER A 232 -13.24 20.50 -5.64
N SER A 233 -13.86 19.33 -5.56
CA SER A 233 -14.81 18.83 -6.58
C SER A 233 -16.05 18.11 -6.04
N SER A 234 -16.33 18.23 -4.73
CA SER A 234 -17.39 17.49 -4.02
C SER A 234 -17.21 15.97 -4.01
N PHE A 235 -17.86 15.31 -3.04
CA PHE A 235 -17.86 13.85 -2.97
C PHE A 235 -18.74 13.23 -4.06
N ILE A 236 -18.18 12.30 -4.83
CA ILE A 236 -18.84 11.58 -5.92
C ILE A 236 -19.01 10.10 -5.52
N PRO A 237 -20.22 9.65 -5.15
CA PRO A 237 -20.48 8.25 -4.82
C PRO A 237 -20.46 7.37 -6.08
N VAL A 238 -20.28 6.06 -5.88
CA VAL A 238 -20.19 5.06 -6.97
C VAL A 238 -21.38 5.10 -7.93
N SER A 239 -22.61 5.27 -7.41
CA SER A 239 -23.81 5.36 -8.24
C SER A 239 -23.78 6.58 -9.15
N LYS A 240 -23.39 7.75 -8.62
CA LYS A 240 -23.31 9.00 -9.40
C LYS A 240 -22.16 8.98 -10.40
N ALA A 241 -21.02 8.40 -10.02
CA ALA A 241 -19.89 8.18 -10.91
C ALA A 241 -20.28 7.37 -12.15
N ARG A 242 -21.04 6.27 -11.96
CA ARG A 242 -21.57 5.44 -13.06
C ARG A 242 -22.53 6.21 -13.97
N GLU A 243 -23.43 7.00 -13.40
CA GLU A 243 -24.37 7.84 -14.15
C GLU A 243 -23.63 8.86 -15.04
N LEU A 244 -22.62 9.51 -14.47
CA LEU A 244 -21.83 10.55 -15.14
C LEU A 244 -20.69 10.00 -16.02
N ARG A 245 -20.42 8.69 -15.97
CA ARG A 245 -19.28 8.03 -16.64
C ARG A 245 -17.93 8.66 -16.28
N ILE A 246 -17.75 8.94 -14.99
CA ILE A 246 -16.50 9.45 -14.41
C ILE A 246 -16.08 8.56 -13.25
N ASP A 247 -14.87 8.74 -12.74
CA ASP A 247 -14.40 8.00 -11.56
C ASP A 247 -15.04 8.50 -10.27
N ALA A 248 -15.35 7.57 -9.37
CA ALA A 248 -15.81 7.89 -8.03
C ALA A 248 -14.66 8.44 -7.17
N THR A 249 -14.97 9.23 -6.15
CA THR A 249 -13.94 9.86 -5.28
C THR A 249 -12.98 8.85 -4.67
N TYR A 250 -13.44 7.63 -4.37
CA TYR A 250 -12.57 6.60 -3.78
C TYR A 250 -11.40 6.20 -4.69
N LEU A 251 -11.62 6.20 -6.01
CA LEU A 251 -10.64 5.84 -7.04
C LEU A 251 -9.79 7.05 -7.43
N GLN A 252 -10.41 8.22 -7.54
CA GLN A 252 -9.68 9.48 -7.76
C GLN A 252 -8.63 9.72 -6.67
N ALA A 253 -8.92 9.33 -5.42
CA ALA A 253 -7.97 9.45 -4.31
C ALA A 253 -6.73 8.56 -4.49
N THR A 254 -6.87 7.34 -5.03
CA THR A 254 -5.70 6.48 -5.30
C THR A 254 -4.83 7.03 -6.43
N GLU A 255 -5.44 7.66 -7.43
CA GLU A 255 -4.76 8.19 -8.62
C GLU A 255 -4.25 9.62 -8.45
N LEU A 256 -4.45 10.24 -7.27
CA LEU A 256 -4.18 11.65 -7.05
C LEU A 256 -2.70 12.02 -7.27
N SER A 257 -1.77 11.13 -6.92
CA SER A 257 -0.34 11.32 -7.18
C SER A 257 -0.04 11.49 -8.68
N ASP A 258 -0.70 10.70 -9.53
CA ASP A 258 -0.52 10.74 -10.98
C ASP A 258 -1.24 11.96 -11.59
N ALA A 259 -2.38 12.36 -11.02
CA ALA A 259 -3.07 13.59 -11.39
C ALA A 259 -2.21 14.82 -11.07
N HIS A 260 -1.53 14.87 -9.92
CA HIS A 260 -0.63 15.96 -9.54
C HIS A 260 0.61 16.06 -10.43
N ARG A 261 1.13 14.94 -10.96
CA ARG A 261 2.22 14.99 -11.95
C ARG A 261 1.76 15.65 -13.25
N ARG A 262 0.54 15.33 -13.70
CA ARG A 262 -0.08 15.95 -14.89
C ARG A 262 -0.48 17.41 -14.66
N ASN A 263 -0.77 17.79 -13.41
CA ASN A 263 -1.09 19.15 -13.01
C ASN A 263 -0.27 19.59 -11.77
N PRO A 264 0.97 20.09 -11.98
CA PRO A 264 1.87 20.47 -10.88
C PRO A 264 1.31 21.58 -9.97
N ALA A 265 0.41 22.43 -10.48
CA ALA A 265 -0.23 23.47 -9.66
C ALA A 265 -1.17 22.86 -8.60
N ALA A 266 -1.97 21.86 -8.99
CA ALA A 266 -2.80 21.11 -8.05
C ALA A 266 -1.93 20.35 -7.03
N GLY A 267 -0.82 19.77 -7.47
CA GLY A 267 0.15 19.11 -6.57
C GLY A 267 0.73 20.04 -5.51
N ARG A 268 1.09 21.28 -5.88
CA ARG A 268 1.55 22.29 -4.92
C ARG A 268 0.47 22.70 -3.93
N ALA A 269 -0.78 22.85 -4.38
CA ALA A 269 -1.91 23.17 -3.51
C ALA A 269 -2.16 22.07 -2.47
N PHE A 270 -2.11 20.80 -2.88
CA PHE A 270 -2.21 19.66 -1.98
C PHE A 270 -1.06 19.63 -0.97
N ALA A 271 0.19 19.82 -1.43
CA ALA A 271 1.37 19.84 -0.56
C ALA A 271 1.29 20.96 0.49
N ALA A 272 0.86 22.16 0.10
CA ALA A 272 0.69 23.29 1.02
C ALA A 272 -0.42 23.06 2.06
N ALA A 273 -1.45 22.27 1.72
CA ALA A 273 -2.55 21.95 2.63
C ALA A 273 -2.33 20.66 3.44
N ARG A 274 -1.22 19.93 3.22
CA ARG A 274 -1.05 18.54 3.67
C ARG A 274 -1.23 18.35 5.17
N GLU A 275 -0.62 19.21 5.98
CA GLU A 275 -0.69 19.12 7.44
C GLU A 275 -2.14 19.26 7.94
N ARG A 276 -2.86 20.26 7.43
CA ARG A 276 -4.28 20.46 7.74
C ARG A 276 -5.14 19.29 7.30
N LEU A 277 -4.91 18.75 6.09
CA LEU A 277 -5.66 17.61 5.55
C LEU A 277 -5.42 16.34 6.37
N GLN A 278 -4.18 16.12 6.84
CA GLN A 278 -3.85 15.00 7.74
C GLN A 278 -4.49 15.16 9.11
N ALA A 279 -4.52 16.38 9.66
CA ALA A 279 -5.23 16.65 10.91
C ALA A 279 -6.74 16.36 10.79
N GLU A 280 -7.36 16.74 9.67
CA GLU A 280 -8.77 16.43 9.41
C GLU A 280 -9.00 14.93 9.23
N ALA A 281 -8.13 14.22 8.51
CA ALA A 281 -8.16 12.77 8.37
C ALA A 281 -8.06 12.07 9.74
N ALA A 282 -7.16 12.52 10.62
CA ALA A 282 -7.02 11.99 11.97
C ALA A 282 -8.29 12.25 12.81
N ALA A 283 -8.92 13.42 12.66
CA ALA A 283 -10.18 13.72 13.33
C ALA A 283 -11.32 12.81 12.85
N VAL A 284 -11.38 12.46 11.56
CA VAL A 284 -12.35 11.48 11.02
C VAL A 284 -12.16 10.12 11.70
N VAL A 285 -10.93 9.61 11.75
CA VAL A 285 -10.60 8.32 12.38
C VAL A 285 -10.97 8.34 13.88
N ALA A 286 -10.53 9.37 14.60
CA ALA A 286 -10.82 9.52 16.02
C ALA A 286 -12.33 9.58 16.31
N TRP A 287 -13.09 10.26 15.46
CA TRP A 287 -14.55 10.36 15.61
C TRP A 287 -15.27 9.02 15.48
N PHE A 288 -14.89 8.18 14.49
CA PHE A 288 -15.45 6.83 14.37
C PHE A 288 -14.96 5.88 15.47
N ALA A 289 -13.72 6.02 15.92
CA ALA A 289 -13.16 5.21 17.00
C ALA A 289 -13.88 5.46 18.35
N GLY A 290 -14.15 6.73 18.66
CA GLY A 290 -14.70 7.18 19.94
C GLY A 290 -16.20 6.99 20.14
N ARG A 291 -16.92 6.35 19.20
CA ARG A 291 -18.37 6.16 19.28
C ARG A 291 -18.81 4.75 18.93
N GLU A 292 -19.98 4.37 19.44
CA GLU A 292 -20.62 3.13 19.02
C GLU A 292 -21.30 3.32 17.65
N PRO A 293 -21.12 2.36 16.72
CA PRO A 293 -21.80 2.40 15.44
C PRO A 293 -23.33 2.37 15.60
N THR A 294 -24.03 3.25 14.89
CA THR A 294 -25.51 3.24 14.91
C THR A 294 -26.11 2.28 13.89
N ASP A 295 -25.34 1.89 12.87
CA ASP A 295 -25.77 0.99 11.81
C ASP A 295 -24.61 0.13 11.27
N ALA A 296 -24.93 -0.79 10.37
CA ALA A 296 -23.97 -1.69 9.75
C ALA A 296 -22.92 -0.95 8.89
N PHE A 297 -23.27 0.21 8.32
CA PHE A 297 -22.32 1.01 7.55
C PHE A 297 -21.27 1.64 8.48
N GLU A 298 -21.68 2.27 9.58
CA GLU A 298 -20.76 2.83 10.57
C GLU A 298 -19.87 1.75 11.19
N ALA A 299 -20.41 0.53 11.39
CA ALA A 299 -19.63 -0.60 11.90
C ALA A 299 -18.52 -1.00 10.91
N ASN A 300 -18.83 -1.05 9.62
CA ASN A 300 -17.85 -1.32 8.57
C ASN A 300 -16.80 -0.21 8.47
N VAL A 301 -17.20 1.05 8.57
CA VAL A 301 -16.27 2.19 8.57
C VAL A 301 -15.32 2.09 9.77
N LYS A 302 -15.85 1.87 10.98
CA LYS A 302 -15.05 1.72 12.19
C LYS A 302 -14.05 0.57 12.07
N ALA A 303 -14.47 -0.56 11.49
CA ALA A 303 -13.58 -1.70 11.25
C ALA A 303 -12.46 -1.39 10.23
N VAL A 304 -12.78 -0.72 9.12
CA VAL A 304 -11.79 -0.34 8.09
C VAL A 304 -10.80 0.70 8.63
N LEU A 305 -11.28 1.68 9.40
CA LEU A 305 -10.46 2.77 9.93
C LEU A 305 -9.67 2.40 11.21
N ALA A 306 -9.92 1.23 11.80
CA ALA A 306 -9.15 0.74 12.94
C ALA A 306 -7.71 0.30 12.58
N SER A 307 -7.43 0.14 11.28
CA SER A 307 -6.12 -0.22 10.75
C SER A 307 -5.37 1.03 10.25
N ASP A 308 -4.05 1.04 10.41
CA ASP A 308 -3.17 2.07 9.82
C ASP A 308 -3.05 1.96 8.30
N THR A 309 -3.52 0.84 7.72
CA THR A 309 -3.56 0.59 6.27
C THR A 309 -4.93 0.12 5.81
N ILE A 310 -5.31 0.50 4.57
CA ILE A 310 -6.54 0.11 3.89
C ILE A 310 -6.19 -0.72 2.66
N LYS A 311 -6.84 -1.87 2.47
CA LYS A 311 -6.69 -2.69 1.27
C LYS A 311 -7.15 -1.93 0.02
N THR A 312 -6.45 -2.12 -1.11
CA THR A 312 -6.75 -1.40 -2.36
C THR A 312 -7.96 -1.94 -3.12
N ASP A 313 -8.70 -2.92 -2.59
CA ASP A 313 -9.95 -3.33 -3.22
C ASP A 313 -11.05 -2.26 -3.07
N ALA A 314 -11.90 -2.18 -4.10
CA ALA A 314 -12.89 -1.12 -4.21
C ALA A 314 -13.85 -1.03 -3.01
N ARG A 315 -14.13 -2.14 -2.31
CA ARG A 315 -15.04 -2.12 -1.15
C ARG A 315 -14.42 -1.41 0.04
N HIS A 316 -13.16 -1.71 0.36
CA HIS A 316 -12.46 -1.07 1.48
C HIS A 316 -12.23 0.42 1.20
N LEU A 317 -11.75 0.75 0.01
CA LEU A 317 -11.53 2.14 -0.41
C LEU A 317 -12.83 2.95 -0.41
N ALA A 318 -13.91 2.44 -1.01
CA ALA A 318 -15.19 3.16 -1.04
C ALA A 318 -15.80 3.35 0.35
N THR A 319 -15.65 2.36 1.24
CA THR A 319 -16.11 2.44 2.64
C THR A 319 -15.33 3.51 3.40
N ALA A 320 -14.00 3.50 3.30
CA ALA A 320 -13.16 4.52 3.93
C ALA A 320 -13.44 5.93 3.37
N ALA A 321 -13.56 6.07 2.05
CA ALA A 321 -13.84 7.36 1.43
C ALA A 321 -15.19 7.95 1.89
N ALA A 322 -16.22 7.12 2.09
CA ALA A 322 -17.53 7.55 2.57
C ALA A 322 -17.54 8.02 4.04
N ALA A 323 -16.47 7.75 4.81
CA ALA A 323 -16.32 8.23 6.18
C ALA A 323 -16.22 9.77 6.22
N VAL A 324 -15.48 10.36 5.28
CA VAL A 324 -15.23 11.81 5.22
C VAL A 324 -16.52 12.64 5.09
N PRO A 325 -17.38 12.45 4.07
CA PRO A 325 -18.62 13.22 3.95
C PRO A 325 -19.62 12.90 5.08
N THR A 326 -19.51 11.74 5.74
CA THR A 326 -20.34 11.42 6.90
C THR A 326 -19.91 12.23 8.12
N TYR A 327 -18.61 12.27 8.42
CA TYR A 327 -18.04 13.11 9.46
C TYR A 327 -18.30 14.61 9.21
N GLN A 328 -18.11 15.09 7.99
CA GLN A 328 -18.34 16.50 7.62
C GLN A 328 -19.82 16.90 7.77
N ARG A 329 -20.76 16.02 7.40
CA ARG A 329 -22.20 16.26 7.65
C ARG A 329 -22.52 16.32 9.14
N HIS A 330 -21.93 15.44 9.95
CA HIS A 330 -22.11 15.48 11.39
C HIS A 330 -21.56 16.76 12.01
N GLN A 331 -20.34 17.18 11.66
CA GLN A 331 -19.78 18.45 12.10
C GLN A 331 -20.67 19.64 11.71
N SER A 332 -21.14 19.67 10.46
CA SER A 332 -22.03 20.73 9.96
C SER A 332 -23.34 20.76 10.75
N ALA A 333 -23.94 19.60 11.06
CA ALA A 333 -25.13 19.50 11.87
C ALA A 333 -24.91 19.97 13.32
N ALA A 334 -23.79 19.59 13.94
CA ALA A 334 -23.44 20.04 15.29
C ALA A 334 -23.24 21.57 15.35
N GLN A 335 -22.56 22.15 14.36
CA GLN A 335 -22.41 23.61 14.26
C GLN A 335 -23.75 24.31 14.02
N LEU A 336 -24.63 23.74 13.20
CA LEU A 336 -25.99 24.24 12.99
C LEU A 336 -26.79 24.24 14.30
N LEU A 337 -26.70 23.18 15.10
CA LEU A 337 -27.37 23.10 16.41
C LEU A 337 -26.83 24.13 17.41
N LEU A 338 -25.52 24.35 17.45
CA LEU A 338 -24.91 25.38 18.29
C LEU A 338 -25.36 26.79 17.88
N ARG A 339 -25.45 27.05 16.56
CA ARG A 339 -26.00 28.31 16.02
C ARG A 339 -27.48 28.45 16.34
N ALA A 340 -28.25 27.37 16.20
CA ALA A 340 -29.67 27.32 16.51
C ALA A 340 -29.97 27.73 17.94
N ALA A 341 -29.19 27.23 18.90
CA ALA A 341 -29.35 27.54 20.32
C ALA A 341 -29.08 29.01 20.69
N ARG A 342 -28.33 29.75 19.85
CA ARG A 342 -27.95 31.16 20.11
C ARG A 342 -28.76 32.17 19.32
N SER A 343 -29.44 31.74 18.27
CA SER A 343 -30.05 32.64 17.30
C SER A 343 -31.35 33.25 17.82
N ALA A 344 -31.50 34.56 17.66
CA ALA A 344 -32.76 35.29 17.85
C ALA A 344 -33.19 36.02 16.58
N HIS A 345 -34.48 36.39 16.51
CA HIS A 345 -34.96 37.25 15.45
C HIS A 345 -34.41 38.66 15.59
N VAL A 346 -33.78 39.16 14.52
CA VAL A 346 -33.16 40.48 14.49
C VAL A 346 -34.08 41.49 13.82
N ALA A 347 -34.33 42.61 14.52
CA ALA A 347 -35.11 43.77 14.10
C ALA A 347 -36.53 43.44 13.59
N THR A 348 -37.26 44.43 13.08
CA THR A 348 -38.64 44.28 12.62
C THR A 348 -38.70 44.04 11.12
N GLU A 349 -39.74 43.34 10.65
CA GLU A 349 -39.99 43.18 9.22
C GLU A 349 -40.08 44.53 8.51
N GLY A 350 -39.34 44.69 7.42
CA GLY A 350 -39.25 45.95 6.68
C GLY A 350 -38.02 46.80 6.99
N ASP A 351 -37.37 46.60 8.13
CA ASP A 351 -36.20 47.37 8.55
C ASP A 351 -35.02 47.19 7.59
N LYS A 352 -34.23 48.25 7.41
CA LYS A 352 -32.96 48.22 6.68
C LYS A 352 -31.83 48.26 7.68
N LEU A 353 -30.94 47.28 7.60
CA LEU A 353 -29.80 47.16 8.50
C LEU A 353 -28.50 47.08 7.71
N GLU A 354 -27.42 47.46 8.40
CA GLU A 354 -26.06 47.25 7.97
C GLU A 354 -25.29 46.59 9.09
N ARG A 355 -24.82 45.36 8.86
CA ARG A 355 -24.14 44.57 9.88
C ARG A 355 -23.07 43.65 9.27
N PRO A 356 -22.01 43.31 10.03
CA PRO A 356 -21.09 42.25 9.65
C PRO A 356 -21.80 40.90 9.60
N LEU A 357 -21.60 40.16 8.51
CA LEU A 357 -22.11 38.80 8.32
C LEU A 357 -20.99 37.86 7.85
N ARG A 358 -21.21 36.56 8.03
CA ARG A 358 -20.43 35.47 7.45
C ARG A 358 -21.35 34.50 6.72
N VAL A 359 -20.95 34.01 5.56
CA VAL A 359 -21.64 32.90 4.88
C VAL A 359 -21.14 31.59 5.45
N TYR A 360 -22.02 30.78 6.03
CA TYR A 360 -21.63 29.46 6.54
C TYR A 360 -22.15 28.31 5.64
N GLN A 361 -23.21 28.55 4.85
CA GLN A 361 -23.75 27.54 3.95
C GLN A 361 -24.43 28.16 2.73
N VAL A 362 -24.19 27.57 1.56
CA VAL A 362 -24.92 27.86 0.33
C VAL A 362 -25.52 26.56 -0.17
N ALA A 363 -26.81 26.58 -0.50
CA ALA A 363 -27.51 25.46 -1.10
C ALA A 363 -28.24 25.92 -2.35
N THR A 364 -28.10 25.17 -3.45
CA THR A 364 -28.80 25.43 -4.71
C THR A 364 -29.91 24.40 -4.89
N THR A 365 -31.12 24.87 -5.16
CA THR A 365 -32.30 24.03 -5.40
C THR A 365 -32.90 24.38 -6.75
N ASN A 366 -33.22 23.37 -7.56
CA ASN A 366 -33.93 23.57 -8.82
C ASN A 366 -35.40 23.84 -8.52
N SER A 367 -35.88 25.03 -8.86
CA SER A 367 -37.30 25.39 -8.82
C SER A 367 -37.90 25.32 -10.22
N HIS A 368 -39.23 25.34 -10.33
CA HIS A 368 -39.93 25.45 -11.62
C HIS A 368 -39.53 26.70 -12.43
N PHE A 369 -38.95 27.71 -11.77
CA PHE A 369 -38.52 28.97 -12.38
C PHE A 369 -37.01 29.06 -12.60
N GLY A 370 -36.29 27.94 -12.48
CA GLY A 370 -34.84 27.87 -12.57
C GLY A 370 -34.14 27.64 -11.23
N PRO A 371 -32.80 27.61 -11.21
CA PRO A 371 -32.04 27.41 -9.99
C PRO A 371 -32.28 28.57 -9.01
N GLN A 372 -32.52 28.23 -7.75
CA GLN A 372 -32.58 29.17 -6.64
C GLN A 372 -31.48 28.86 -5.65
N GLU A 373 -30.75 29.89 -5.22
CA GLU A 373 -29.70 29.79 -4.23
C GLU A 373 -30.21 30.26 -2.87
N ARG A 374 -29.95 29.46 -1.84
CA ARG A 374 -30.17 29.79 -0.44
C ARG A 374 -28.82 30.02 0.22
N VAL A 375 -28.52 31.30 0.49
CA VAL A 375 -27.35 31.73 1.25
C VAL A 375 -27.73 31.81 2.72
N SER A 376 -27.02 31.07 3.57
CA SER A 376 -27.25 31.03 5.01
C SER A 376 -26.10 31.77 5.69
N LEU A 377 -26.45 32.77 6.50
CA LEU A 377 -25.50 33.71 7.08
C LEU A 377 -25.64 33.76 8.60
N VAL A 378 -24.58 34.21 9.25
CA VAL A 378 -24.55 34.43 10.70
C VAL A 378 -23.86 35.76 11.00
N ASP A 379 -24.39 36.52 11.98
CA ASP A 379 -23.70 37.70 12.50
C ASP A 379 -22.71 37.34 13.62
N ASP A 380 -22.10 38.35 14.24
CA ASP A 380 -21.18 38.18 15.36
C ASP A 380 -21.85 37.77 16.68
N ASP A 381 -23.15 38.02 16.82
CA ASP A 381 -23.94 37.65 18.00
C ASP A 381 -24.46 36.20 17.90
N GLY A 382 -24.32 35.56 16.74
CA GLY A 382 -24.79 34.20 16.48
C GLY A 382 -26.19 34.11 15.90
N ASN A 383 -26.79 35.24 15.51
CA ASN A 383 -28.10 35.27 14.87
C ASN A 383 -28.00 34.76 13.43
N CYS A 384 -28.94 33.89 13.07
CA CYS A 384 -29.00 33.24 11.77
C CYS A 384 -29.87 34.03 10.80
N PHE A 385 -29.35 34.23 9.60
CA PHE A 385 -30.04 34.87 8.50
C PHE A 385 -30.13 33.94 7.30
N THR A 386 -31.18 34.09 6.49
CA THR A 386 -31.28 33.41 5.21
C THR A 386 -31.63 34.37 4.11
N TRP A 387 -30.96 34.23 2.97
CA TRP A 387 -31.23 34.99 1.76
C TRP A 387 -31.45 34.03 0.60
N ARG A 388 -32.64 34.10 -0.01
CA ARG A 388 -32.97 33.34 -1.23
C ARG A 388 -32.92 34.27 -2.43
N THR A 389 -32.18 33.87 -3.45
CA THR A 389 -32.01 34.64 -4.70
C THR A 389 -31.86 33.70 -5.88
N ALA A 390 -32.23 34.16 -7.08
CA ALA A 390 -31.98 33.41 -8.32
C ALA A 390 -30.50 33.47 -8.74
N ALA A 391 -29.77 34.50 -8.28
CA ALA A 391 -28.34 34.68 -8.53
C ALA A 391 -27.72 35.45 -7.37
N ALA A 392 -26.97 34.78 -6.50
CA ALA A 392 -26.15 35.43 -5.49
C ALA A 392 -24.83 35.91 -6.13
N PRO A 393 -24.22 36.99 -5.61
CA PRO A 393 -22.90 37.42 -6.03
C PRO A 393 -21.90 36.27 -5.97
N GLY A 394 -21.12 36.08 -7.06
CA GLY A 394 -20.14 35.00 -7.18
C GLY A 394 -19.16 34.94 -6.00
N GLU A 395 -18.83 36.09 -5.39
CA GLU A 395 -17.97 36.19 -4.22
C GLU A 395 -18.57 35.57 -2.95
N LEU A 396 -19.90 35.56 -2.79
CA LEU A 396 -20.57 34.98 -1.61
C LEU A 396 -20.77 33.47 -1.74
N VAL A 397 -20.78 32.93 -2.96
CA VAL A 397 -20.96 31.50 -3.22
C VAL A 397 -19.65 30.72 -3.31
N ARG A 398 -18.51 31.42 -3.41
CA ARG A 398 -17.17 30.78 -3.45
C ARG A 398 -16.88 30.04 -2.14
N PRO A 399 -16.51 28.74 -2.18
CA PRO A 399 -16.14 27.98 -0.98
C PRO A 399 -15.03 28.63 -0.15
N SER A 400 -14.04 29.27 -0.81
CA SER A 400 -12.93 29.98 -0.15
C SER A 400 -13.36 31.20 0.68
N ASN A 401 -14.59 31.69 0.49
CA ASN A 401 -15.14 32.83 1.21
C ASN A 401 -16.14 32.41 2.31
N ARG A 402 -16.34 31.11 2.52
CA ARG A 402 -17.10 30.61 3.67
C ARG A 402 -16.42 31.07 4.96
N GLU A 403 -17.23 31.44 5.95
CA GLU A 403 -16.83 31.96 7.26
C GLU A 403 -16.04 33.29 7.25
N ARG A 404 -15.70 33.85 6.08
CA ARG A 404 -15.09 35.19 5.98
C ARG A 404 -16.11 36.26 6.33
N ARG A 405 -15.68 37.26 7.11
CA ARG A 405 -16.52 38.37 7.54
C ARG A 405 -16.61 39.44 6.45
N PHE A 406 -17.79 40.02 6.28
CA PHE A 406 -18.01 41.16 5.39
C PHE A 406 -19.12 42.07 5.94
N ASP A 407 -19.02 43.36 5.67
CA ASP A 407 -20.09 44.31 5.96
C ASP A 407 -21.19 44.19 4.90
N ALA A 408 -22.43 43.94 5.32
CA ALA A 408 -23.57 43.75 4.45
C ALA A 408 -24.68 44.75 4.77
N GLY A 409 -25.22 45.41 3.74
CA GLY A 409 -26.50 46.13 3.83
C GLY A 409 -27.65 45.27 3.32
N PHE A 410 -28.76 45.18 4.04
CA PHE A 410 -29.90 44.32 3.67
C PHE A 410 -31.22 44.82 4.28
N LYS A 411 -32.33 44.31 3.76
CA LYS A 411 -33.69 44.57 4.29
C LYS A 411 -34.24 43.31 4.95
N ILE A 412 -34.78 43.44 6.15
CA ILE A 412 -35.52 42.36 6.83
C ILE A 412 -36.80 42.09 6.05
N LYS A 413 -36.94 40.86 5.56
CA LYS A 413 -38.10 40.44 4.78
C LYS A 413 -39.17 39.82 5.66
N LYS A 414 -38.77 38.86 6.52
CA LYS A 414 -39.67 38.24 7.51
C LYS A 414 -38.91 37.42 8.55
N HIS A 415 -39.61 37.03 9.61
CA HIS A 415 -39.10 36.08 10.60
C HIS A 415 -39.63 34.66 10.34
N ILE A 416 -38.76 33.66 10.41
CA ILE A 416 -39.14 32.25 10.26
C ILE A 416 -38.49 31.41 11.36
N THR A 417 -39.24 30.46 11.91
CA THR A 417 -38.68 29.42 12.78
C THR A 417 -38.56 28.13 11.99
N SER A 418 -37.35 27.56 11.92
CA SER A 418 -37.09 26.30 11.21
C SER A 418 -36.35 25.34 12.13
N GLN A 419 -36.94 24.17 12.39
CA GLN A 419 -36.37 23.14 13.28
C GLN A 419 -35.93 23.73 14.64
N GLY A 420 -36.75 24.60 15.24
CA GLY A 420 -36.46 25.26 16.52
C GLY A 420 -35.46 26.41 16.46
N THR A 421 -34.91 26.73 15.29
CA THR A 421 -33.99 27.87 15.10
C THR A 421 -34.76 29.12 14.70
N ALA A 422 -34.60 30.24 15.42
CA ALA A 422 -35.04 31.55 14.95
C ALA A 422 -34.15 32.02 13.80
N ILE A 423 -34.72 32.24 12.61
CA ILE A 423 -34.00 32.71 11.43
C ILE A 423 -34.65 34.00 10.91
N THR A 424 -33.84 35.00 10.62
CA THR A 424 -34.30 36.23 9.97
C THR A 424 -34.10 36.12 8.45
N GLU A 425 -35.19 36.11 7.68
CA GLU A 425 -35.12 36.13 6.21
C GLU A 425 -34.84 37.57 5.75
N ILE A 426 -33.79 37.71 4.92
CA ILE A 426 -33.33 39.01 4.41
C ILE A 426 -33.43 39.08 2.88
N SER A 427 -33.46 40.31 2.38
CA SER A 427 -33.55 40.63 0.95
C SER A 427 -32.69 41.85 0.61
N HIS A 428 -32.46 42.09 -0.69
CA HIS A 428 -31.65 43.21 -1.17
C HIS A 428 -30.24 43.28 -0.55
N VAL A 429 -29.61 42.11 -0.35
CA VAL A 429 -28.28 42.03 0.24
C VAL A 429 -27.24 42.68 -0.67
N ARG A 430 -26.44 43.59 -0.12
CA ARG A 430 -25.31 44.25 -0.78
C ARG A 430 -24.05 44.08 0.06
N VAL A 431 -23.02 43.49 -0.53
CA VAL A 431 -21.68 43.45 0.06
C VAL A 431 -21.06 44.83 -0.05
N LYS A 432 -20.64 45.42 1.07
CA LYS A 432 -19.98 46.73 1.08
C LYS A 432 -18.46 46.59 1.02
N ARG A 433 -17.91 45.77 1.90
CA ARG A 433 -16.48 45.47 1.98
C ARG A 433 -16.25 44.17 2.72
N TRP A 434 -15.17 43.48 2.38
CA TRP A 434 -14.65 42.36 3.15
C TRP A 434 -13.90 42.86 4.36
N LEU A 435 -14.09 42.21 5.50
CA LEU A 435 -13.39 42.49 6.74
C LEU A 435 -12.17 41.57 6.87
N PRO A 436 -11.10 42.03 7.55
CA PRO A 436 -9.92 41.23 7.80
C PRO A 436 -10.21 39.97 8.64
#